data_AF-A0A919YJV1-F1
#
_entry.id   AF-A0A919YJV1-F1
#
_cell.length_a   1.000
_cell.length_b   1.000
_cell.length_c   1.000
_cell.angle_alpha   90.00
_cell.angle_beta   90.00
_cell.angle_gamma   90.00
#
_symmetry.space_group_name_H-M   'P 1'
#
loop_
_entity.id
_entity.type
_entity.pdbx_description
1 polymer ?
#
loop_
_entity_poly.entity_id
_entity_poly.type
_entity_poly.pdbx_seq_one_letter_code
_entity_poly.pdbx_strand_id
1 'polypeptide(L)'
;MSLQIVMTHGVREIGCRDWQLVISLIIKHFYGKEEFLSFKTVGKKTVVTNGNDGHLLTIDNKKLFSEVVWAVYGDEGKMKYYTFMLPHEY
;
A
#
# COMPACT_ATOMS: atom_id res chain seq x y z
N MET A 1 1.63 19.05 8.78
CA MET A 1 2.43 18.20 7.88
C MET A 1 1.45 17.25 7.19
N SER A 2 1.22 17.40 5.89
CA SER A 2 0.23 16.61 5.14
C SER A 2 0.88 15.38 4.53
N LEU A 3 0.35 14.18 4.80
CA LEU A 3 0.74 12.96 4.08
C LEU A 3 0.10 12.97 2.70
N GLN A 4 0.89 12.86 1.64
CA GLN A 4 0.37 12.73 0.28
C GLN A 4 0.36 11.28 -0.17
N ILE A 5 -0.59 10.93 -1.04
CA ILE A 5 -0.67 9.62 -1.67
C ILE A 5 -0.50 9.82 -3.17
N VAL A 6 0.51 9.19 -3.72
CA VAL A 6 0.87 9.22 -5.14
C VAL A 6 0.66 7.83 -5.70
N MET A 7 0.29 7.72 -6.98
CA MET A 7 0.07 6.44 -7.66
C MET A 7 0.66 6.48 -9.06
N THR A 8 1.38 5.43 -9.44
CA THR A 8 1.85 5.18 -10.81
C THR A 8 0.70 4.94 -11.78
N HIS A 9 1.01 4.88 -13.08
CA HIS A 9 0.00 4.60 -14.10
C HIS A 9 -0.62 3.21 -13.92
N GLY A 10 0.19 2.17 -13.69
CA GLY A 10 -0.30 0.81 -13.53
C GLY A 10 -1.31 0.68 -12.39
N VAL A 11 -1.04 1.28 -11.23
CA VAL A 11 -1.97 1.28 -10.08
C VAL A 11 -3.28 2.01 -10.40
N ARG A 12 -3.24 3.10 -11.19
CA ARG A 12 -4.46 3.81 -11.61
C ARG A 12 -5.32 2.95 -12.52
N GLU A 13 -4.71 2.16 -13.40
CA GLU A 13 -5.43 1.28 -14.33
C GLU A 13 -6.09 0.09 -13.62
N ILE A 14 -5.36 -0.60 -12.73
CA ILE A 14 -5.93 -1.72 -11.98
C ILE A 14 -6.97 -1.28 -10.93
N GLY A 15 -6.88 -0.02 -10.49
CA GLY A 15 -7.73 0.56 -9.47
C GLY A 15 -7.60 -0.10 -8.10
N CYS A 16 -8.47 0.29 -7.18
CA CYS A 16 -8.59 -0.34 -5.86
C CYS A 16 -10.07 -0.50 -5.52
N ARG A 17 -10.42 -1.61 -4.88
CA ARG A 17 -11.81 -1.87 -4.46
C ARG A 17 -12.23 -1.09 -3.22
N ASP A 18 -11.29 -0.65 -2.40
CA ASP A 18 -11.57 0.14 -1.20
C ASP A 18 -10.37 1.02 -0.82
N TRP A 19 -10.35 2.22 -1.40
CA TRP A 19 -9.34 3.22 -1.07
C TRP A 19 -9.43 3.73 0.36
N GLN A 20 -10.63 3.78 0.96
CA GLN A 20 -10.78 4.27 2.34
C GLN A 20 -10.07 3.33 3.32
N LEU A 21 -10.20 2.01 3.11
CA LEU A 21 -9.48 1.01 3.89
C LEU A 21 -7.97 1.10 3.66
N VAL A 22 -7.52 1.21 2.41
CA VAL A 22 -6.10 1.37 2.08
C VAL A 22 -5.50 2.60 2.76
N ILE A 23 -6.16 3.74 2.70
CA ILE A 23 -5.72 4.98 3.34
C ILE A 23 -5.65 4.80 4.86
N SER A 24 -6.65 4.16 5.46
CA SER A 24 -6.67 3.85 6.90
C SER A 24 -5.49 2.97 7.31
N LEU A 25 -5.14 1.98 6.49
CA LEU A 25 -3.99 1.11 6.70
C LEU A 25 -2.67 1.88 6.60
N ILE A 26 -2.51 2.71 5.57
CA ILE A 26 -1.33 3.56 5.40
C ILE A 26 -1.13 4.47 6.60
N ILE A 27 -2.17 5.17 7.05
CA ILE A 27 -2.07 6.08 8.20
C ILE A 27 -1.66 5.30 9.45
N LYS A 28 -2.28 4.15 9.72
CA LYS A 28 -1.93 3.31 10.86
C LYS A 28 -0.47 2.83 10.81
N HIS A 29 -0.01 2.37 9.64
CA HIS A 29 1.35 1.85 9.44
C HIS A 29 2.41 2.95 9.42
N PHE A 30 2.07 4.15 8.94
CA PHE A 30 2.92 5.34 9.02
C PHE A 30 3.24 5.69 10.48
N TYR A 31 2.24 5.65 11.37
CA TYR A 31 2.49 5.81 12.82
C TYR A 31 3.33 4.66 13.41
N GLY A 32 3.23 3.47 12.81
CA GLY A 32 4.07 2.31 13.14
C GLY A 32 5.50 2.38 12.59
N LYS A 33 5.86 3.42 11.83
CA LYS A 33 7.16 3.59 11.14
C LYS A 33 7.47 2.52 10.09
N GLU A 34 6.44 1.96 9.45
CA GLU A 34 6.63 1.05 8.32
C GLU A 34 6.84 1.86 7.03
N GLU A 35 8.03 1.81 6.46
CA GLU A 35 8.38 2.56 5.24
C GLU A 35 7.92 1.87 3.96
N PHE A 36 7.58 0.58 4.03
CA PHE A 36 7.18 -0.20 2.88
C PHE A 36 6.03 -1.14 3.24
N LEU A 37 4.96 -1.09 2.46
CA LEU A 37 3.87 -2.07 2.53
C LEU A 37 3.72 -2.81 1.19
N SER A 38 3.49 -4.12 1.25
CA SER A 38 3.09 -4.93 0.10
C SER A 38 1.68 -5.45 0.29
N PHE A 39 0.80 -5.21 -0.67
CA PHE A 39 -0.57 -5.71 -0.71
C PHE A 39 -0.63 -6.88 -1.69
N LYS A 40 -0.81 -8.10 -1.18
CA LYS A 40 -0.84 -9.33 -1.98
C LYS A 40 -2.21 -9.99 -1.86
N THR A 41 -2.84 -10.30 -3.00
CA THR A 41 -4.09 -11.06 -3.01
C THR A 41 -3.80 -12.55 -2.93
N VAL A 42 -4.31 -13.24 -1.90
CA VAL A 42 -4.19 -14.69 -1.72
C VAL A 42 -5.60 -15.28 -1.55
N GLY A 43 -6.07 -16.00 -2.56
CA GLY A 43 -7.43 -16.56 -2.57
C GLY A 43 -8.50 -15.47 -2.58
N LYS A 44 -9.25 -15.32 -1.48
CA LYS A 44 -10.25 -14.25 -1.26
C LYS A 44 -9.79 -13.17 -0.27
N LYS A 45 -8.52 -13.22 0.14
CA LYS A 45 -7.97 -12.37 1.19
C LYS A 45 -6.93 -11.42 0.60
N THR A 46 -6.72 -10.29 1.26
CA THR A 46 -5.56 -9.44 1.03
C THR A 46 -4.60 -9.61 2.20
N VAL A 47 -3.37 -10.02 1.91
CA VAL A 47 -2.27 -10.12 2.87
C VAL A 47 -1.43 -8.85 2.74
N VAL A 48 -1.19 -8.18 3.86
CA VAL A 48 -0.30 -7.02 3.93
C VAL A 48 0.98 -7.41 4.64
N THR A 49 2.12 -7.11 4.01
CA THR A 49 3.47 -7.36 4.58
C THR A 49 4.26 -6.06 4.63
N ASN A 50 5.30 -6.01 5.47
CA ASN A 50 6.39 -5.07 5.28
C ASN A 50 7.25 -5.57 4.10
N GLY A 51 7.99 -4.70 3.42
CA GLY A 51 8.70 -5.04 2.17
C GLY A 51 9.68 -6.22 2.20
N ASN A 52 9.93 -6.79 3.37
CA ASN A 52 10.78 -7.95 3.62
C ASN A 52 9.97 -9.23 3.90
N ASP A 53 8.75 -9.33 3.34
CA ASP A 53 7.80 -10.44 3.56
C ASP A 53 7.37 -10.67 5.03
N GLY A 54 7.67 -9.73 5.93
CA GLY A 54 7.19 -9.77 7.31
C GLY A 54 5.68 -9.52 7.34
N HIS A 55 4.92 -10.52 7.80
CA HIS A 55 3.47 -10.42 7.87
C HIS A 55 3.02 -9.31 8.83
N LEU A 56 2.15 -8.42 8.36
CA LEU A 56 1.56 -7.35 9.19
C LEU A 56 0.10 -7.64 9.54
N LEU A 57 -0.72 -7.95 8.53
CA LEU A 57 -2.12 -8.31 8.74
C LEU A 57 -2.73 -9.04 7.54
N THR A 58 -3.88 -9.66 7.77
CA THR A 58 -4.73 -10.25 6.74
C THR A 58 -6.11 -9.61 6.76
N ILE A 59 -6.63 -9.26 5.59
CA ILE A 59 -7.98 -8.75 5.39
C ILE A 59 -8.80 -9.89 4.77
N ASP A 60 -9.67 -10.49 5.56
CA ASP A 60 -10.50 -11.60 5.12
C ASP A 60 -11.61 -11.14 4.17
N ASN A 61 -11.95 -12.01 3.21
CA ASN A 61 -13.03 -11.82 2.23
C ASN A 61 -12.99 -10.49 1.44
N LYS A 62 -11.82 -9.89 1.29
CA LYS A 62 -11.64 -8.64 0.57
C LYS A 62 -10.37 -8.67 -0.28
N LYS A 63 -10.52 -8.41 -1.57
CA LYS A 63 -9.43 -8.21 -2.53
C LYS A 63 -9.28 -6.72 -2.76
N LEU A 64 -8.21 -6.10 -2.28
CA LEU A 64 -8.01 -4.66 -2.49
C LEU A 64 -7.60 -4.35 -3.92
N PHE A 65 -6.70 -5.15 -4.48
CA PHE A 65 -6.13 -4.98 -5.81
C PHE A 65 -6.22 -6.30 -6.59
N SER A 66 -6.24 -6.21 -7.93
CA SER A 66 -6.15 -7.39 -8.82
C SER A 66 -4.74 -7.96 -8.88
N GLU A 67 -3.73 -7.13 -8.61
CA GLU A 67 -2.31 -7.48 -8.63
C GLU A 67 -1.62 -7.17 -7.30
N VAL A 68 -0.34 -7.53 -7.20
CA VAL A 68 0.50 -7.08 -6.09
C VAL A 68 0.75 -5.59 -6.24
N VAL A 69 0.50 -4.84 -5.17
CA VAL A 69 0.76 -3.38 -5.13
C VAL A 69 1.67 -3.09 -3.95
N TRP A 70 2.67 -2.26 -4.18
CA TRP A 70 3.55 -1.74 -3.14
C TRP A 70 3.13 -0.32 -2.78
N ALA A 71 3.28 0.04 -1.51
CA ALA A 71 3.21 1.42 -1.04
C ALA A 71 4.51 1.75 -0.33
N VAL A 72 5.28 2.66 -0.92
CA VAL A 72 6.63 3.02 -0.44
C VAL A 72 6.62 4.45 0.09
N TYR A 73 7.10 4.62 1.31
CA TYR A 73 7.25 5.91 1.98
C TYR A 73 8.42 6.70 1.38
N GLY A 74 8.20 8.01 1.20
CA GLY A 74 9.24 8.97 0.87
C GLY A 74 9.14 10.22 1.76
N ASP A 75 10.29 10.78 2.10
CA ASP A 75 10.44 12.00 2.89
C ASP A 75 11.42 12.95 2.22
N GLU A 76 10.91 14.04 1.63
CA GLU A 76 11.71 15.12 1.05
C GLU A 76 11.89 16.30 2.03
N GLY A 77 11.73 16.04 3.34
CA GLY A 77 11.85 17.00 4.43
C GLY A 77 10.65 17.93 4.57
N LYS A 78 10.17 18.51 3.46
CA LYS A 78 8.96 19.36 3.43
C LYS A 78 7.68 18.56 3.15
N MET A 79 7.81 17.39 2.55
CA MET A 79 6.70 16.56 2.12
C MET A 79 6.96 15.11 2.47
N LYS A 80 5.92 14.48 3.02
CA LYS A 80 5.88 13.06 3.33
C LYS A 80 4.83 12.43 2.44
N TYR A 81 5.18 11.36 1.74
CA TYR A 81 4.27 10.72 0.80
C TYR A 81 4.40 9.21 0.81
N TYR A 82 3.34 8.52 0.41
CA TYR A 82 3.41 7.13 -0.03
C TYR A 82 3.18 7.08 -1.53
N THR A 83 4.07 6.38 -2.24
CA THR A 83 3.89 6.08 -3.66
C THR A 83 3.38 4.65 -3.79
N PHE A 84 2.19 4.52 -4.35
CA PHE A 84 1.63 3.23 -4.74
C PHE A 84 2.11 2.86 -6.14
N MET A 85 2.66 1.66 -6.28
CA MET A 85 3.20 1.17 -7.55
C MET A 85 3.10 -0.35 -7.67
N LEU A 86 3.14 -0.87 -8.90
CA LEU A 86 3.35 -2.29 -9.15
C LEU A 86 4.83 -2.64 -8.92
N PRO A 87 5.16 -3.89 -8.53
CA PRO A 87 6.54 -4.31 -8.26
C PRO A 87 7.54 -4.05 -9.39
N HIS A 88 7.08 -4.06 -10.65
CA HIS A 88 7.91 -3.83 -11.83
C HIS A 88 8.06 -2.35 -12.21
N GLU A 89 7.38 -1.44 -11.50
CA GLU A 89 7.48 0.01 -11.68
C GLU A 89 8.43 0.66 -10.64
N TYR A 90 9.00 -0.13 -9.73
CA TYR A 90 10.02 0.28 -8.74
C TYR A 90 11.42 0.14 -9.34
#